data_AF-B9D474-F1
#
_entry.id   AF-B9D474-F1
#
_cell.length_a   1.000
_cell.length_b   1.000
_cell.length_c   1.000
_cell.angle_alpha   90.00
_cell.angle_beta   90.00
_cell.angle_gamma   90.00
#
_symmetry.space_group_name_H-M   'P 1'
#
loop_
_entity.id
_entity.type
_entity.pdbx_description
1 polymer ?
#
loop_
_entity_poly.entity_id
_entity_poly.type
_entity_poly.pdbx_seq_one_letter_code
_entity_poly.pdbx_strand_id
1 'polypeptide(L)'
;MKTRALFFLLMLCSVSLADNSQTQIEHYDEIFSAINEQRKGLDESELKNISDPFIRTKAANHDNNSSFSNTFALQAIFNNKAKINGKWYQAKDNVGEYELANISSKSVTLISKDEKIDLNLTKGANKNVVIKIK
;
A
#
# COMPACT_ATOMS: atom_id res chain seq x y z
N MET A 1 46.21 54.66 -10.40
CA MET A 1 46.32 53.25 -10.89
C MET A 1 45.95 52.22 -9.82
N LYS A 2 46.37 52.40 -8.55
CA LYS A 2 46.09 51.46 -7.44
C LYS A 2 44.60 51.19 -7.16
N THR A 3 43.74 52.21 -7.20
CA THR A 3 42.29 52.07 -6.98
C THR A 3 41.57 51.35 -8.14
N ARG A 4 42.01 51.54 -9.38
CA ARG A 4 41.48 50.82 -10.55
C ARG A 4 41.87 49.34 -10.51
N ALA A 5 43.11 49.04 -10.15
CA ALA A 5 43.57 47.65 -9.97
C ALA A 5 42.81 46.93 -8.84
N LEU A 6 42.52 47.62 -7.73
CA LEU A 6 41.71 47.08 -6.64
C LEU A 6 40.26 46.81 -7.06
N PHE A 7 39.67 47.69 -7.88
CA PHE A 7 38.33 47.50 -8.42
C PHE A 7 38.24 46.29 -9.35
N PHE A 8 39.25 46.11 -10.22
CA PHE A 8 39.36 44.92 -11.06
C PHE A 8 39.53 43.64 -10.22
N LEU A 9 40.38 43.67 -9.19
CA LEU A 9 40.58 42.53 -8.29
C LEU A 9 39.28 42.12 -7.55
N LEU A 10 38.48 43.10 -7.12
CA LEU A 10 37.18 42.87 -6.49
C LEU A 10 36.15 42.26 -7.45
N MET A 11 36.15 42.67 -8.72
CA MET A 11 35.30 42.10 -9.78
C MET A 11 35.68 40.67 -10.17
N LEU A 12 36.96 40.32 -10.08
CA LEU A 12 37.43 38.95 -10.34
C LEU A 12 37.05 37.97 -9.20
N CYS A 13 36.97 38.44 -7.95
CA CYS A 13 36.57 37.61 -6.81
C CYS A 13 35.07 37.29 -6.73
N SER A 14 34.18 38.06 -7.36
CA SER A 14 32.74 37.77 -7.35
C SER A 14 32.35 36.61 -8.26
N VAL A 15 33.16 36.29 -9.27
CA VAL A 15 32.87 35.21 -10.24
C VAL A 15 33.18 33.82 -9.65
N SER A 16 34.10 33.73 -8.68
CA SER A 16 34.54 32.45 -8.08
C SER A 16 33.63 31.91 -6.97
N LEU A 17 32.58 32.63 -6.58
CA LEU A 17 31.62 32.23 -5.54
C LEU A 17 30.24 31.85 -6.09
N ALA A 18 30.06 31.81 -7.41
CA ALA A 18 28.81 31.38 -8.02
C ALA A 18 28.62 29.86 -7.86
N ASP A 19 27.55 29.46 -7.18
CA ASP A 19 27.16 28.05 -7.03
C ASP A 19 26.83 27.43 -8.40
N ASN A 20 27.20 26.17 -8.60
CA ASN A 20 27.21 25.48 -9.88
C ASN A 20 25.80 25.00 -10.29
N SER A 21 24.79 25.85 -10.13
CA SER A 21 23.39 25.61 -10.48
C SER A 21 23.19 25.06 -11.89
N GLN A 22 24.08 25.41 -12.82
CA GLN A 22 24.10 24.89 -14.18
C GLN A 22 24.31 23.37 -14.24
N THR A 23 25.21 22.80 -13.44
CA THR A 23 25.45 21.35 -13.45
C THR A 23 24.28 20.56 -12.85
N GLN A 24 23.54 21.16 -11.91
CA GLN A 24 22.31 20.57 -11.38
C GLN A 24 21.19 20.56 -12.43
N ILE A 25 21.06 21.65 -13.20
CA ILE A 25 20.08 21.75 -14.29
C ILE A 25 20.37 20.70 -15.37
N GLU A 26 21.63 20.59 -15.80
CA GLU A 26 22.07 19.58 -16.79
C GLU A 26 21.78 18.14 -16.32
N HIS A 27 21.97 17.85 -15.03
CA HIS A 27 21.64 16.55 -14.46
C HIS A 27 20.14 16.23 -14.54
N TYR A 28 19.26 17.21 -14.29
CA TYR A 28 17.82 17.01 -14.42
C TYR A 28 17.37 16.87 -15.87
N ASP A 29 17.98 17.60 -16.81
CA ASP A 29 17.70 17.47 -18.24
C ASP A 29 18.01 16.06 -18.76
N GLU A 30 19.11 15.44 -18.30
CA GLU A 30 19.46 14.05 -18.62
C GLU A 30 18.39 13.06 -18.11
N ILE A 31 17.95 13.24 -16.86
CA ILE A 31 16.87 12.42 -16.26
C ILE A 31 15.57 12.60 -17.05
N PHE A 32 15.19 13.83 -17.37
CA PHE A 32 13.97 14.10 -18.12
C PHE A 32 14.03 13.52 -19.54
N SER A 33 15.19 13.60 -20.18
CA SER A 33 15.41 12.96 -21.49
C SER A 33 15.20 11.45 -21.38
N ALA A 34 15.84 10.79 -20.41
CA ALA A 34 15.75 9.34 -20.22
C ALA A 34 14.33 8.84 -19.92
N ILE A 35 13.52 9.59 -19.15
CA ILE A 35 12.14 9.18 -18.85
C ILE A 35 11.16 9.46 -19.99
N ASN A 36 11.47 10.41 -20.87
CA ASN A 36 10.63 10.78 -22.02
C ASN A 36 10.81 9.84 -23.19
N GLU A 37 11.84 8.98 -23.18
CA GLU A 37 12.00 7.92 -24.17
C GLU A 37 10.79 6.97 -24.15
N GLN A 38 10.32 6.58 -25.35
CA GLN A 38 9.20 5.66 -25.48
C GLN A 38 9.58 4.29 -24.89
N ARG A 39 8.84 3.86 -23.87
CA ARG A 39 9.03 2.52 -23.29
C ARG A 39 8.72 1.45 -24.34
N LYS A 40 9.75 0.75 -24.78
CA LYS A 40 9.64 -0.47 -25.58
C LYS A 40 9.59 -1.66 -24.63
N GLY A 41 8.49 -2.41 -24.66
CA GLY A 41 8.39 -3.68 -23.93
C GLY A 41 9.29 -4.76 -24.54
N LEU A 42 9.38 -5.90 -23.84
CA LEU A 42 10.02 -7.09 -24.38
C LEU A 42 9.28 -7.59 -25.62
N ASP A 43 10.03 -8.16 -26.56
CA ASP A 43 9.41 -8.82 -27.70
C ASP A 43 8.82 -10.20 -27.32
N GLU A 44 8.03 -10.79 -28.21
CA GLU A 44 7.36 -12.07 -27.94
C GLU A 44 8.36 -13.23 -27.73
N SER A 45 9.54 -13.15 -28.34
CA SER A 45 10.58 -14.16 -28.21
C SER A 45 11.31 -14.08 -26.87
N GLU A 46 11.55 -12.85 -26.38
CA GLU A 46 12.10 -12.56 -25.07
C GLU A 46 11.11 -12.92 -23.95
N LEU A 47 9.82 -12.62 -24.14
CA LEU A 47 8.75 -12.98 -23.21
C LEU A 47 8.61 -14.51 -23.02
N LYS A 48 8.83 -15.30 -24.07
CA LYS A 48 8.76 -16.78 -23.97
C LYS A 48 9.92 -17.37 -23.17
N ASN A 49 11.06 -16.68 -23.12
CA ASN A 49 12.27 -17.14 -22.46
C ASN A 49 12.43 -16.61 -21.03
N ILE A 50 11.49 -15.78 -20.55
CA ILE A 50 11.56 -15.23 -19.19
C ILE A 50 11.16 -16.30 -18.16
N SER A 51 12.01 -16.46 -17.14
CA SER A 51 11.68 -17.30 -15.98
C SER A 51 10.57 -16.66 -15.15
N ASP A 52 9.66 -17.48 -14.62
CA ASP A 52 8.61 -17.03 -13.69
C ASP A 52 9.27 -16.40 -12.44
N PRO A 53 9.09 -15.08 -12.19
CA PRO A 53 9.73 -14.40 -11.08
C PRO A 53 9.00 -14.61 -9.75
N PHE A 54 7.86 -15.30 -9.75
CA PHE A 54 7.02 -15.46 -8.57
C PHE A 54 7.23 -16.81 -7.88
N ILE A 55 7.42 -16.77 -6.56
CA ILE A 55 7.47 -17.98 -5.73
C ILE A 55 6.04 -18.52 -5.61
N ARG A 56 5.79 -19.69 -6.19
CA ARG A 56 4.54 -20.42 -5.99
C ARG A 56 4.57 -21.06 -4.60
N THR A 57 3.95 -20.40 -3.63
CA THR A 57 3.62 -21.07 -2.38
C THR A 57 2.56 -22.13 -2.69
N LYS A 58 2.68 -23.32 -2.08
CA LYS A 58 1.66 -24.37 -2.24
C LYS A 58 0.32 -23.73 -1.90
N ALA A 59 -0.64 -23.79 -2.83
CA ALA A 59 -2.00 -23.33 -2.55
C ALA A 59 -2.42 -23.97 -1.23
N ALA A 60 -2.87 -23.16 -0.27
CA ALA A 60 -3.51 -23.71 0.90
C ALA A 60 -4.65 -24.57 0.37
N ASN A 61 -4.61 -25.87 0.64
CA ASN A 61 -5.76 -26.74 0.41
C ASN A 61 -6.87 -26.15 1.28
N HIS A 62 -7.74 -25.35 0.67
CA HIS A 62 -9.00 -25.03 1.30
C HIS A 62 -9.82 -26.29 1.11
N ASP A 63 -9.77 -27.17 2.13
CA ASP A 63 -10.68 -28.29 2.21
C ASP A 63 -12.09 -27.72 2.15
N ASN A 64 -12.72 -27.81 0.98
CA ASN A 64 -14.12 -27.45 0.78
C ASN A 64 -15.08 -28.46 1.46
N ASN A 65 -14.55 -29.29 2.36
CA ASN A 65 -15.29 -30.12 3.31
C ASN A 65 -15.40 -29.40 4.65
N SER A 66 -15.59 -28.07 4.65
CA SER A 66 -16.20 -27.44 5.81
C SER A 66 -17.66 -27.87 5.84
N SER A 67 -17.95 -28.88 6.66
CA SER A 67 -19.24 -28.89 7.36
C SER A 67 -19.47 -27.44 7.80
N PHE A 68 -20.52 -26.80 7.29
CA PHE A 68 -20.90 -25.43 7.65
C PHE A 68 -21.13 -25.42 9.16
N SER A 69 -20.07 -25.25 9.95
CA SER A 69 -20.24 -24.80 11.31
C SER A 69 -20.76 -23.37 11.13
N ASN A 70 -21.93 -23.08 11.68
CA ASN A 70 -22.54 -21.75 11.67
C ASN A 70 -21.73 -20.73 12.51
N THR A 71 -20.41 -20.93 12.59
CA THR A 71 -19.50 -20.10 13.34
C THR A 71 -19.08 -18.95 12.45
N PHE A 72 -19.57 -17.76 12.79
CA PHE A 72 -19.10 -16.53 12.15
C PHE A 72 -17.73 -16.15 12.73
N ALA A 73 -16.76 -15.91 11.86
CA ALA A 73 -15.42 -15.46 12.21
C ALA A 73 -15.15 -14.09 11.60
N LEU A 74 -14.95 -13.08 12.45
CA LEU A 74 -14.56 -11.74 12.04
C LEU A 74 -13.04 -11.68 11.81
N GLN A 75 -12.64 -11.49 10.56
CA GLN A 75 -11.25 -11.53 10.13
C GLN A 75 -10.62 -10.14 10.03
N ALA A 76 -11.38 -9.14 9.60
CA ALA A 76 -10.88 -7.78 9.41
C ALA A 76 -12.01 -6.75 9.49
N ILE A 77 -11.65 -5.52 9.84
CA ILE A 77 -12.51 -4.34 9.70
C ILE A 77 -11.71 -3.28 8.98
N PHE A 78 -12.26 -2.73 7.89
CA PHE A 78 -11.59 -1.71 7.10
C PHE A 78 -12.62 -0.80 6.44
N ASN A 79 -12.42 0.52 6.55
CA ASN A 79 -13.28 1.53 5.93
C ASN A 79 -14.78 1.29 6.14
N ASN A 80 -15.19 1.09 7.41
CA ASN A 80 -16.57 0.80 7.80
C ASN A 80 -17.19 -0.44 7.11
N LYS A 81 -16.35 -1.41 6.73
CA LYS A 81 -16.74 -2.73 6.25
C LYS A 81 -16.08 -3.81 7.09
N ALA A 82 -16.74 -4.95 7.23
CA ALA A 82 -16.28 -6.09 7.99
C ALA A 82 -16.06 -7.30 7.09
N LYS A 83 -14.94 -8.00 7.27
CA LYS A 83 -14.68 -9.28 6.59
C LYS A 83 -15.10 -10.42 7.51
N ILE A 84 -16.20 -11.09 7.19
CA ILE A 84 -16.76 -12.22 7.95
C ILE A 84 -16.75 -13.44 7.04
N ASN A 85 -16.18 -14.55 7.50
CA ASN A 85 -16.09 -15.82 6.75
C ASN A 85 -15.58 -15.62 5.30
N GLY A 86 -14.58 -14.76 5.11
CA GLY A 86 -13.95 -14.49 3.81
C GLY A 86 -14.63 -13.41 2.96
N LYS A 87 -15.85 -12.95 3.29
CA LYS A 87 -16.62 -11.97 2.51
C LYS A 87 -16.71 -10.62 3.21
N TRP A 88 -16.77 -9.55 2.42
CA TRP A 88 -16.91 -8.17 2.92
C TRP A 88 -18.38 -7.77 3.01
N TYR A 89 -18.74 -7.17 4.13
CA TYR A 89 -20.08 -6.70 4.45
C TYR A 89 -20.05 -5.26 4.99
N GLN A 90 -21.13 -4.53 4.80
CA GLN A 90 -21.39 -3.21 5.39
C GLN A 90 -22.62 -3.28 6.31
N ALA A 91 -22.89 -2.21 7.05
CA ALA A 91 -24.09 -2.11 7.88
C ALA A 91 -25.36 -2.35 7.04
N LYS A 92 -26.31 -3.10 7.60
CA LYS A 92 -27.56 -3.59 7.00
C LYS A 92 -27.44 -4.73 5.99
N ASP A 93 -26.23 -5.21 5.72
CA ASP A 93 -26.08 -6.43 4.91
C ASP A 93 -26.47 -7.67 5.71
N ASN A 94 -27.00 -8.68 5.02
CA ASN A 94 -27.29 -9.98 5.62
C ASN A 94 -26.05 -10.89 5.61
N VAL A 95 -25.74 -11.45 6.77
CA VAL A 95 -24.68 -12.42 7.01
C VAL A 95 -25.32 -13.73 7.49
N GLY A 96 -25.72 -14.58 6.53
CA GLY A 96 -26.55 -15.74 6.85
C GLY A 96 -27.95 -15.31 7.27
N GLU A 97 -28.38 -15.72 8.47
CA GLU A 97 -29.70 -15.40 9.05
C GLU A 97 -29.72 -14.10 9.87
N TYR A 98 -28.57 -13.43 10.00
CA TYR A 98 -28.41 -12.22 10.80
C TYR A 98 -28.18 -10.99 9.91
N GLU A 99 -28.65 -9.84 10.34
CA GLU A 99 -28.33 -8.54 9.76
C GLU A 99 -27.13 -7.91 10.50
N LEU A 100 -26.22 -7.30 9.75
CA LEU A 100 -25.11 -6.55 10.31
C LEU A 100 -25.58 -5.19 10.83
N ALA A 101 -25.82 -5.06 12.14
CA ALA A 101 -26.33 -3.83 12.75
C ALA A 101 -25.27 -2.74 12.93
N ASN A 102 -24.08 -3.10 13.42
CA ASN A 102 -23.05 -2.13 13.76
C ASN A 102 -21.63 -2.64 13.48
N ILE A 103 -20.78 -1.73 13.01
CA ILE A 103 -19.35 -1.95 12.81
C ILE A 103 -18.60 -0.98 13.73
N SER A 104 -17.89 -1.53 14.69
CA SER A 104 -17.00 -0.80 15.59
C SER A 104 -15.55 -1.02 15.18
N SER A 105 -14.59 -0.40 15.88
CA SER A 105 -13.16 -0.52 15.52
C SER A 105 -12.57 -1.92 15.74
N LYS A 106 -13.15 -2.71 16.64
CA LYS A 106 -12.65 -4.05 17.03
C LYS A 106 -13.69 -5.15 16.96
N SER A 107 -14.95 -4.80 16.71
CA SER A 107 -16.07 -5.72 16.81
C SER A 107 -17.16 -5.37 15.81
N VAL A 108 -18.01 -6.35 15.56
CA VAL A 108 -19.21 -6.24 14.73
C VAL A 108 -20.36 -6.88 15.48
N THR A 109 -21.52 -6.23 15.45
CA THR A 109 -22.75 -6.77 16.01
C THR A 109 -23.64 -7.29 14.89
N LEU A 110 -23.99 -8.57 14.97
CA LEU A 110 -24.99 -9.23 14.15
C LEU A 110 -26.29 -9.38 14.97
N ILE A 111 -27.43 -9.11 14.35
CA ILE A 111 -28.74 -9.24 14.99
C ILE A 111 -29.69 -10.08 14.14
N SER A 112 -30.47 -10.92 14.79
CA SER A 112 -31.67 -11.55 14.23
C SER A 112 -32.89 -11.12 15.05
N LYS A 113 -34.05 -11.71 14.80
CA LYS A 113 -35.27 -11.39 15.57
C LYS A 113 -35.15 -11.74 17.06
N ASP A 114 -34.43 -12.82 17.36
CA ASP A 114 -34.41 -13.44 18.68
C ASP A 114 -33.04 -13.36 19.35
N GLU A 115 -31.98 -13.06 18.58
CA GLU A 115 -30.60 -13.16 19.05
C GLU A 115 -29.73 -11.99 18.60
N LYS A 116 -28.73 -11.69 19.44
CA LYS A 116 -27.65 -10.76 19.14
C LYS A 116 -26.31 -11.46 19.33
N ILE A 117 -25.43 -11.33 18.35
CA ILE A 117 -24.08 -11.91 18.36
C ILE A 117 -23.06 -10.80 18.17
N ASP A 118 -22.09 -10.70 19.09
CA ASP A 118 -20.97 -9.79 18.97
C ASP A 118 -19.71 -10.56 18.55
N LEU A 119 -19.21 -10.27 17.35
CA LEU A 119 -17.97 -10.82 16.82
C LEU A 119 -16.81 -9.87 17.13
N ASN A 120 -15.72 -10.41 17.64
CA ASN A 120 -14.52 -9.63 18.00
C ASN A 120 -13.34 -10.02 17.10
N LEU A 121 -12.52 -9.03 16.74
CA LEU A 121 -11.24 -9.29 16.09
C LEU A 121 -10.34 -10.05 17.07
N THR A 122 -10.01 -11.30 16.72
CA THR A 122 -9.01 -12.06 17.46
C THR A 122 -7.63 -11.46 17.20
N LYS A 123 -6.84 -11.21 18.25
CA LYS A 123 -5.43 -10.87 18.07
C LYS A 123 -4.77 -12.03 17.30
N GLY A 124 -4.23 -11.73 16.12
CA GLY A 124 -3.58 -12.74 15.29
C GLY A 124 -2.44 -13.41 16.05
N ALA A 125 -2.13 -14.66 15.68
CA ALA A 125 -1.02 -15.43 16.27
C ALA A 125 0.36 -14.76 16.09
N ASN A 126 0.46 -13.78 15.19
CA ASN A 126 1.70 -13.08 14.87
C ASN A 126 1.99 -11.97 15.89
N LYS A 127 2.93 -12.23 16.80
CA LYS A 127 3.38 -11.30 17.85
C LYS A 127 4.05 -10.02 17.32
N ASN A 128 4.41 -9.98 16.03
CA ASN A 128 5.14 -8.85 15.42
C ASN A 128 4.21 -7.75 14.89
N VAL A 129 2.89 -7.98 14.88
CA VAL A 129 1.91 -6.96 14.48
C VAL A 129 1.22 -6.43 15.73
N VAL A 130 1.70 -5.30 16.25
CA VAL A 130 1.06 -4.59 17.35
C VAL A 130 0.05 -3.59 16.78
N ILE A 131 -1.23 -3.94 16.83
CA ILE A 131 -2.31 -3.01 16.51
C ILE A 131 -2.41 -2.00 17.68
N LYS A 132 -1.70 -0.87 17.57
CA LYS A 132 -1.86 0.27 18.47
C LYS A 132 -3.02 1.13 17.99
N ILE A 133 -3.95 1.43 18.87
CA ILE A 133 -5.11 2.28 18.59
C ILE A 133 -5.02 3.46 19.56
N LYS A 134 -5.02 4.67 19.01
CA LYS A 134 -5.09 5.93 19.76
C LYS A 134 -6.48 6.15 20.31
#